data_AF-A0A926EGD2-F1
#
_entry.id   AF-A0A926EGD2-F1
#
_cell.length_a   1.000
_cell.length_b   1.000
_cell.length_c   1.000
_cell.angle_alpha   90.00
_cell.angle_beta   90.00
_cell.angle_gamma   90.00
#
_symmetry.space_group_name_H-M   'P 1'
#
loop_
_entity.id
_entity.type
_entity.pdbx_description
1 polymer ?
#
loop_
_entity_poly.entity_id
_entity_poly.type
_entity_poly.pdbx_seq_one_letter_code
_entity_poly.pdbx_strand_id
1 'polypeptide(L)'
;MSKGDTGEVALFFPYYINQGRLLDIYAILNEGYSEYSEITTAISNERIKSGKLEASFNGFKLFNFGTNMSGKIDKTDNNTNENKEKKIQTVTSVLSIVNSCLANKGYLHDIREAAPGQFVCLPVVLSINSIKSLLSEMADLLKLSENMQKVGVDVKGIGKNTNSINNILKNIQVLFDGEEILYQTDDYAIIGNILDSNLYQSVRADLIGTELTCLAQVKRVFPGGTELMKNTIFTKIKDNTAKQKLIDSVQQIAKGNIFDFEAIAVTSIQNKPVYQLEIIALYQQ
;
A
#
# COMPACT_ATOMS: atom_id res chain seq x y z
N MET A 1 -11.67 -29.80 -28.71
CA MET A 1 -11.35 -28.56 -29.44
C MET A 1 -11.15 -27.47 -28.39
N SER A 2 -9.93 -26.96 -28.30
CA SER A 2 -9.47 -25.98 -27.30
C SER A 2 -10.08 -24.61 -27.57
N LYS A 3 -10.66 -23.96 -26.55
CA LYS A 3 -10.96 -22.52 -26.61
C LYS A 3 -9.65 -21.79 -26.39
N GLY A 4 -9.26 -21.00 -27.39
CA GLY A 4 -8.08 -20.17 -27.37
C GLY A 4 -8.12 -19.20 -26.20
N ASP A 5 -7.04 -19.20 -25.43
CA ASP A 5 -6.69 -18.19 -24.45
C ASP A 5 -6.42 -16.89 -25.20
N THR A 6 -7.41 -16.00 -25.25
CA THR A 6 -7.22 -14.63 -25.69
C THR A 6 -6.44 -13.92 -24.59
N GLY A 7 -5.12 -13.87 -24.72
CA GLY A 7 -4.20 -13.16 -23.83
C GLY A 7 -4.45 -11.64 -23.84
N GLU A 8 -5.57 -11.22 -23.28
CA GLU A 8 -5.92 -9.83 -23.10
C GLU A 8 -5.06 -9.28 -21.96
N VAL A 9 -4.20 -8.31 -22.27
CA VAL A 9 -3.36 -7.66 -21.27
C VAL A 9 -4.29 -6.85 -20.37
N ALA A 10 -4.49 -7.32 -19.13
CA ALA A 10 -5.24 -6.58 -18.13
C ALA A 10 -4.54 -5.23 -17.90
N LEU A 11 -5.18 -4.15 -18.36
CA LEU A 11 -4.82 -2.79 -18.02
C LEU A 11 -5.38 -2.54 -16.62
N PHE A 12 -4.52 -2.16 -15.68
CA PHE A 12 -4.92 -1.82 -14.32
C PHE A 12 -4.37 -0.44 -13.96
N PHE A 13 -5.04 0.23 -13.03
CA PHE A 13 -4.61 1.49 -12.47
C PHE A 13 -3.96 1.26 -11.10
N PRO A 14 -2.62 1.28 -11.00
CA PRO A 14 -1.94 1.08 -9.72
C PRO A 14 -1.97 2.34 -8.87
N TYR A 15 -2.32 2.17 -7.59
CA TYR A 15 -2.24 3.21 -6.58
C TYR A 15 -1.01 3.04 -5.67
N TYR A 16 -0.57 1.82 -5.46
CA TYR A 16 0.59 1.52 -4.61
C TYR A 16 1.41 0.43 -5.25
N ILE A 17 2.74 0.60 -5.33
CA ILE A 17 3.67 -0.44 -5.77
C ILE A 17 4.94 -0.38 -4.91
N ASN A 18 5.19 -1.44 -4.15
CA ASN A 18 6.48 -1.69 -3.55
C ASN A 18 7.46 -2.16 -4.64
N GLN A 19 8.10 -1.19 -5.30
CA GLN A 19 8.93 -1.44 -6.49
C GLN A 19 10.08 -2.40 -6.20
N GLY A 20 10.78 -2.25 -5.07
CA GLY A 20 11.88 -3.13 -4.69
C GLY A 20 11.40 -4.57 -4.58
N ARG A 21 10.31 -4.80 -3.85
CA ARG A 21 9.75 -6.15 -3.68
C ARG A 21 9.23 -6.73 -4.99
N LEU A 22 8.55 -5.93 -5.80
CA LEU A 22 8.05 -6.35 -7.11
C LEU A 22 9.20 -6.83 -8.01
N LEU A 23 10.30 -6.08 -8.03
CA LEU A 23 11.50 -6.45 -8.78
C LEU A 23 12.14 -7.72 -8.22
N ASP A 24 12.27 -7.90 -6.90
CA ASP A 24 12.80 -9.16 -6.36
C ASP A 24 11.97 -10.37 -6.82
N ILE A 25 10.64 -10.25 -6.78
CA ILE A 25 9.73 -11.33 -7.19
C ILE A 25 9.89 -11.63 -8.68
N TYR A 26 9.89 -10.60 -9.53
CA TYR A 26 10.11 -10.80 -10.95
C TYR A 26 11.47 -11.46 -11.22
N ALA A 27 12.54 -11.08 -10.51
CA ALA A 27 13.86 -11.72 -10.65
C ALA A 27 13.78 -13.22 -10.36
N ILE A 28 13.15 -13.58 -9.24
CA ILE A 28 13.00 -14.98 -8.81
C ILE A 28 12.20 -15.77 -9.86
N LEU A 29 11.13 -15.18 -10.39
CA LEU A 29 10.28 -15.85 -11.38
C LEU A 29 10.97 -16.06 -12.74
N ASN A 30 12.02 -15.29 -13.03
CA ASN A 30 12.74 -15.27 -14.31
C ASN A 30 14.23 -15.67 -14.18
N GLU A 31 14.63 -16.27 -13.05
CA GLU A 31 16.01 -16.74 -12.80
C GLU A 31 17.10 -15.65 -12.86
N GLY A 32 16.74 -14.42 -12.47
CA GLY A 32 17.62 -13.26 -12.40
C GLY A 32 17.26 -12.14 -13.38
N TYR A 33 18.16 -11.18 -13.52
CA TYR A 33 18.03 -10.05 -14.43
C TYR A 33 19.28 -9.93 -15.30
N SER A 34 19.09 -9.60 -16.58
CA SER A 34 20.17 -9.07 -17.41
C SER A 34 20.58 -7.68 -16.90
N GLU A 35 21.88 -7.36 -16.97
CA GLU A 35 22.50 -6.13 -16.44
C GLU A 35 21.69 -4.85 -16.74
N TYR A 36 21.54 -4.02 -15.72
CA TYR A 36 20.62 -2.89 -15.63
C TYR A 36 21.14 -1.63 -16.35
N SER A 37 20.23 -0.92 -17.02
CA SER A 37 20.40 0.51 -17.35
C SER A 37 19.17 1.28 -16.88
N GLU A 38 19.30 2.07 -15.82
CA GLU A 38 18.32 3.08 -15.45
C GLU A 38 18.30 4.15 -16.54
N ILE A 39 17.18 4.32 -17.23
CA ILE A 39 16.98 5.51 -18.05
C ILE A 39 16.18 6.49 -17.19
N THR A 40 16.89 7.47 -16.62
CA THR A 40 16.28 8.65 -16.01
C THR A 40 15.45 9.39 -17.05
N THR A 41 14.17 9.64 -16.77
CA THR A 41 13.27 10.42 -17.65
C THR A 41 13.76 11.86 -17.81
N ALA A 42 14.58 12.11 -18.83
CA ALA A 42 14.83 13.44 -19.35
C ALA A 42 13.73 13.79 -20.37
N ILE A 43 12.56 14.22 -19.89
CA ILE A 43 11.60 14.94 -20.73
C ILE A 43 11.19 16.22 -20.00
N SER A 44 12.08 17.22 -20.06
CA SER A 44 11.72 18.64 -20.11
C SER A 44 13.00 19.48 -20.23
N ASN A 45 13.67 19.41 -21.39
CA ASN A 45 14.65 20.42 -21.76
C ASN A 45 14.28 20.98 -23.13
N GLU A 46 13.09 21.57 -23.22
CA GLU A 46 12.88 22.69 -24.13
C GLU A 46 11.84 23.64 -23.53
N ARG A 47 12.36 24.78 -23.04
CA ARG A 47 11.69 26.05 -22.71
C ARG A 47 10.71 26.07 -21.53
N ILE A 48 11.23 26.27 -20.30
CA ILE A 48 10.63 27.25 -19.36
C ILE A 48 11.77 27.99 -18.64
N LYS A 49 11.97 29.26 -19.03
CA LYS A 49 12.68 30.25 -18.23
C LYS A 49 11.79 30.63 -17.05
N SER A 50 12.41 30.69 -15.87
CA SER A 50 11.97 31.37 -14.64
C SER A 50 10.74 30.81 -13.89
N GLY A 51 10.94 30.60 -12.59
CA GLY A 51 9.88 30.62 -11.59
C GLY A 51 9.72 29.30 -10.85
N LYS A 52 10.10 29.31 -9.56
CA LYS A 52 9.90 28.26 -8.55
C LYS A 52 8.73 27.32 -8.84
N LEU A 53 9.03 26.04 -8.98
CA LEU A 53 8.07 24.96 -8.75
C LEU A 53 8.81 23.77 -8.13
N GLU A 54 8.70 23.59 -6.83
CA GLU A 54 8.95 22.30 -6.18
C GLU A 54 7.77 21.39 -6.55
N ALA A 55 7.84 20.76 -7.73
CA ALA A 55 6.93 19.71 -8.10
C ALA A 55 7.68 18.38 -7.99
N SER A 56 7.38 17.62 -6.94
CA SER A 56 7.82 16.23 -6.81
C SER A 56 7.05 15.38 -7.83
N PHE A 57 7.50 15.38 -9.08
CA PHE A 57 7.04 14.44 -10.09
C PHE A 57 7.86 13.15 -9.93
N ASN A 58 7.31 12.18 -9.19
CA ASN A 58 7.83 10.81 -9.14
C ASN A 58 7.47 10.08 -10.45
N GLY A 59 8.20 10.47 -11.52
CA GLY A 59 7.98 10.02 -12.90
C GLY A 59 8.25 8.54 -13.13
N PHE A 60 7.57 8.00 -14.15
CA PHE A 60 7.65 6.62 -14.60
C PHE A 60 9.11 6.11 -14.71
N LYS A 61 9.42 5.01 -14.01
CA LYS A 61 10.73 4.34 -14.14
C LYS A 61 10.68 3.28 -15.23
N LEU A 62 11.63 3.37 -16.16
CA LEU A 62 11.80 2.48 -17.30
C LEU A 62 12.92 1.48 -17.02
N PHE A 63 12.64 0.19 -17.24
CA PHE A 63 13.54 -0.93 -17.00
C PHE A 63 13.82 -1.65 -18.31
N ASN A 64 15.09 -1.86 -18.65
CA ASN A 64 15.47 -2.67 -19.80
C ASN A 64 15.76 -4.10 -19.36
N PHE A 65 14.81 -5.03 -19.57
CA PHE A 65 15.03 -6.44 -19.28
C PHE A 65 15.41 -7.19 -20.56
N GLY A 66 16.71 -7.47 -20.73
CA GLY A 66 17.17 -8.37 -21.78
C GLY A 66 16.72 -9.80 -21.48
N THR A 67 15.85 -10.36 -22.33
CA THR A 67 15.46 -11.77 -22.26
C THR A 67 16.55 -12.66 -22.84
N ASN A 68 17.24 -13.43 -22.00
CA ASN A 68 18.04 -14.57 -22.45
C ASN A 68 17.21 -15.84 -22.27
N MET A 69 16.21 -16.04 -23.13
CA MET A 69 15.44 -17.29 -23.15
C MET A 69 15.51 -17.94 -24.54
N SER A 70 16.58 -18.69 -24.74
CA SER A 70 16.72 -19.81 -25.69
C SER A 70 17.98 -20.55 -25.22
N GLY A 71 17.88 -21.67 -24.52
CA GLY A 71 17.59 -22.95 -25.15
C GLY A 71 18.83 -23.37 -25.93
N LYS A 72 19.48 -24.48 -25.53
CA LYS A 72 20.62 -25.10 -26.22
C LYS A 72 20.45 -24.98 -27.75
N ILE A 73 21.32 -24.22 -28.39
CA ILE A 73 21.48 -24.23 -29.84
C ILE A 73 22.83 -24.86 -30.12
N ASP A 74 22.78 -26.06 -30.68
CA ASP A 74 23.92 -26.73 -31.29
C ASP A 74 24.61 -25.79 -32.28
N LYS A 75 25.94 -25.88 -32.30
CA LYS A 75 26.81 -25.17 -33.24
C LYS A 75 26.29 -25.31 -34.66
N THR A 76 25.80 -24.22 -35.22
CA THR A 76 25.89 -24.00 -36.67
C THR A 76 26.00 -22.51 -36.94
N ASP A 77 27.14 -22.13 -37.51
CA ASP A 77 27.38 -20.81 -38.10
C ASP A 77 26.30 -20.50 -39.13
N ASN A 78 25.57 -19.40 -38.92
CA ASN A 78 25.15 -18.55 -40.03
C ASN A 78 24.67 -17.19 -39.52
N ASN A 79 25.14 -16.15 -40.22
CA ASN A 79 24.74 -14.75 -40.10
C ASN A 79 23.21 -14.61 -40.19
N THR A 80 22.55 -14.43 -39.05
CA THR A 80 21.28 -13.72 -38.97
C THR A 80 21.46 -12.60 -37.96
N ASN A 81 21.44 -11.36 -38.46
CA ASN A 81 21.20 -10.19 -37.63
C ASN A 81 19.79 -10.33 -37.03
N GLU A 82 19.69 -11.05 -35.91
CA GLU A 82 18.52 -10.98 -35.05
C GLU A 82 18.49 -9.58 -34.43
N ASN A 83 17.77 -8.67 -35.09
CA ASN A 83 17.25 -7.48 -34.41
C ASN A 83 16.22 -7.95 -33.37
N LYS A 84 16.69 -8.45 -32.24
CA LYS A 84 15.85 -8.63 -31.04
C LYS A 84 15.51 -7.22 -30.55
N GLU A 85 14.33 -6.73 -30.93
CA GLU A 85 13.77 -5.50 -30.36
C GLU A 85 13.82 -5.60 -28.83
N LYS A 86 14.65 -4.75 -28.21
CA LYS A 86 14.73 -4.67 -26.75
C LYS A 86 13.49 -3.93 -26.24
N LYS A 87 12.54 -4.67 -25.66
CA LYS A 87 11.35 -4.09 -25.04
C LYS A 87 11.68 -3.53 -23.66
N ILE A 88 11.50 -2.23 -23.50
CA ILE A 88 11.61 -1.56 -22.21
C ILE A 88 10.30 -1.78 -21.43
N GLN A 89 10.40 -2.26 -20.20
CA GLN A 89 9.27 -2.49 -19.31
C GLN A 89 9.10 -1.31 -18.35
N THR A 90 7.86 -0.99 -18.01
CA THR A 90 7.53 -0.07 -16.91
C THR A 90 7.29 -0.87 -15.63
N VAL A 91 7.30 -0.20 -14.47
CA VAL A 91 6.87 -0.83 -13.20
C VAL A 91 5.49 -1.50 -13.33
N THR A 92 4.55 -0.84 -14.01
CA THR A 92 3.19 -1.35 -14.24
C THR A 92 3.22 -2.59 -15.14
N SER A 93 4.01 -2.60 -16.21
CA SER A 93 4.09 -3.81 -17.05
C SER A 93 4.79 -4.98 -16.33
N VAL A 94 5.78 -4.70 -15.48
CA VAL A 94 6.38 -5.69 -14.58
C VAL A 94 5.34 -6.27 -13.63
N LEU A 95 4.49 -5.43 -13.01
CA LEU A 95 3.40 -5.88 -12.14
C LEU A 95 2.44 -6.80 -12.90
N SER A 96 2.10 -6.48 -14.15
CA SER A 96 1.23 -7.30 -15.00
C SER A 96 1.85 -8.68 -15.25
N ILE A 97 3.15 -8.71 -15.58
CA ILE A 97 3.89 -9.95 -15.82
C ILE A 97 3.97 -10.80 -14.53
N VAL A 98 4.31 -10.18 -13.39
CA VAL A 98 4.38 -10.89 -12.10
C VAL A 98 3.03 -11.48 -11.74
N ASN A 99 1.95 -10.70 -11.80
CA ASN A 99 0.61 -11.17 -11.45
C ASN A 99 0.20 -12.36 -12.33
N SER A 100 0.39 -12.26 -13.64
CA SER A 100 0.09 -13.33 -14.60
C SER A 100 0.94 -14.57 -14.34
N CYS A 101 2.24 -14.41 -14.03
CA CYS A 101 3.14 -15.52 -13.76
C CYS A 101 2.79 -16.24 -12.45
N LEU A 102 2.46 -15.49 -11.38
CA LEU A 102 2.00 -16.06 -10.11
C LEU A 102 0.69 -16.83 -10.29
N ALA A 103 -0.26 -16.29 -11.06
CA ALA A 103 -1.53 -16.97 -11.36
C ALA A 103 -1.30 -18.25 -12.18
N ASN A 104 -0.57 -18.15 -13.30
CA ASN A 104 -0.36 -19.27 -14.22
C ASN A 104 0.48 -20.41 -13.61
N LYS A 105 1.37 -20.10 -12.66
CA LYS A 105 2.15 -21.11 -11.92
C LYS A 105 1.43 -21.64 -10.68
N GLY A 106 0.22 -21.16 -10.36
CA GLY A 106 -0.55 -21.60 -9.19
C GLY A 106 0.06 -21.17 -7.85
N TYR A 107 0.75 -20.02 -7.83
CA TYR A 107 1.38 -19.47 -6.61
C TYR A 107 0.48 -18.49 -5.85
N LEU A 108 -0.69 -18.14 -6.40
CA LEU A 108 -1.71 -17.37 -5.71
C LEU A 108 -2.62 -18.31 -4.91
N HIS A 109 -2.71 -18.08 -3.62
CA HIS A 109 -3.51 -18.88 -2.68
C HIS A 109 -4.70 -18.08 -2.16
N ASP A 110 -5.76 -18.78 -1.78
CA ASP A 110 -6.86 -18.20 -1.00
C ASP A 110 -6.31 -17.77 0.37
N ILE A 111 -6.69 -16.57 0.82
CA ILE A 111 -6.20 -16.01 2.07
C ILE A 111 -6.50 -16.91 3.28
N ARG A 112 -7.65 -17.59 3.30
CA ARG A 112 -8.10 -18.44 4.42
C ARG A 112 -7.20 -19.66 4.61
N GLU A 113 -6.58 -20.11 3.53
CA GLU A 113 -5.70 -21.28 3.51
C GLU A 113 -4.20 -20.91 3.42
N ALA A 114 -3.90 -19.63 3.25
CA ALA A 114 -2.55 -19.16 3.00
C ALA A 114 -1.64 -19.29 4.23
N ALA A 115 -0.47 -19.89 4.01
CA ALA A 115 0.62 -20.01 4.95
C ALA A 115 1.67 -18.89 4.76
N PRO A 116 2.51 -18.62 5.77
CA PRO A 116 3.64 -17.69 5.62
C PRO A 116 4.51 -18.02 4.39
N GLY A 117 4.84 -16.99 3.61
CA GLY A 117 5.61 -17.07 2.38
C GLY A 117 4.77 -17.21 1.10
N GLN A 118 3.49 -17.58 1.20
CA GLN A 118 2.60 -17.70 0.04
C GLN A 118 2.09 -16.34 -0.44
N PHE A 119 1.79 -16.26 -1.74
CA PHE A 119 1.21 -15.06 -2.34
C PHE A 119 -0.32 -15.13 -2.32
N VAL A 120 -0.95 -13.98 -2.17
CA VAL A 120 -2.40 -13.80 -2.20
C VAL A 120 -2.74 -12.62 -3.11
N CYS A 121 -3.87 -12.72 -3.81
CA CYS A 121 -4.41 -11.64 -4.63
C CYS A 121 -5.91 -11.58 -4.39
N LEU A 122 -6.38 -10.52 -3.71
CA LEU A 122 -7.76 -10.45 -3.24
C LEU A 122 -8.30 -9.02 -3.21
N PRO A 123 -9.61 -8.83 -3.34
CA PRO A 123 -10.24 -7.53 -3.15
C PRO A 123 -10.18 -7.11 -1.67
N VAL A 124 -9.92 -5.83 -1.45
CA VAL A 124 -9.84 -5.19 -0.13
C VAL A 124 -10.45 -3.80 -0.15
N VAL A 125 -10.94 -3.36 1.00
CA VAL A 125 -11.29 -1.95 1.28
C VAL A 125 -10.51 -1.56 2.53
N LEU A 126 -9.44 -0.79 2.36
CA LEU A 126 -8.49 -0.54 3.45
C LEU A 126 -8.92 0.63 4.34
N SER A 127 -8.51 0.57 5.61
CA SER A 127 -8.49 1.70 6.54
C SER A 127 -7.09 1.87 7.12
N ILE A 128 -6.71 3.10 7.50
CA ILE A 128 -5.48 3.34 8.26
C ILE A 128 -5.76 2.99 9.71
N ASN A 129 -4.99 2.10 10.32
CA ASN A 129 -5.08 1.80 11.75
C ASN A 129 -3.97 2.50 12.53
N SER A 130 -4.22 3.75 12.91
CA SER A 130 -3.21 4.60 13.56
C SER A 130 -3.86 5.61 14.50
N ILE A 131 -3.61 5.44 15.80
CA ILE A 131 -4.01 6.43 16.80
C ILE A 131 -3.38 7.80 16.55
N LYS A 132 -2.16 7.85 15.99
CA LYS A 132 -1.48 9.09 15.66
C LYS A 132 -2.18 9.81 14.50
N SER A 133 -2.51 9.10 13.43
CA SER A 133 -3.20 9.67 12.27
C SER A 133 -4.59 10.14 12.68
N LEU A 134 -5.35 9.32 13.42
CA LEU A 134 -6.66 9.68 13.95
C LEU A 134 -6.62 10.95 14.83
N LEU A 135 -5.66 11.05 15.75
CA LEU A 135 -5.51 12.24 16.59
C LEU A 135 -5.06 13.47 15.78
N SER A 136 -4.25 13.29 14.73
CA SER A 136 -3.81 14.37 13.85
C SER A 136 -4.98 14.93 13.04
N GLU A 137 -5.76 14.05 12.41
CA GLU A 137 -7.00 14.40 11.69
C GLU A 137 -7.95 15.15 12.64
N MET A 138 -8.14 14.65 13.85
CA MET A 138 -8.97 15.32 14.86
C MET A 138 -8.44 16.70 15.24
N ALA A 139 -7.13 16.85 15.43
CA ALA A 139 -6.53 18.15 15.75
C ALA A 139 -6.74 19.17 14.63
N ASP A 140 -6.66 18.74 13.37
CA ASP A 140 -6.83 19.62 12.22
C ASP A 140 -8.30 19.99 12.00
N LEU A 141 -9.23 19.05 12.19
CA LEU A 141 -10.67 19.32 12.17
C LEU A 141 -11.11 20.26 13.30
N LEU A 142 -10.54 20.10 14.50
CA LEU A 142 -10.77 21.01 15.62
C LEU A 142 -10.32 22.44 15.30
N LYS A 143 -9.12 22.60 14.72
CA LYS A 143 -8.63 23.91 14.27
C LYS A 143 -9.51 24.51 13.18
N LEU A 144 -9.96 23.70 12.22
CA LEU A 144 -10.87 24.15 11.17
C LEU A 144 -12.19 24.64 11.77
N SER A 145 -12.79 23.87 12.68
CA SER A 145 -14.01 24.25 13.41
C SER A 145 -13.83 25.56 14.18
N GLU A 146 -12.72 25.74 14.89
CA GLU A 146 -12.42 27.00 15.59
C GLU A 146 -12.34 28.19 14.61
N ASN A 147 -11.76 27.99 13.42
CA ASN A 147 -11.70 29.03 12.40
C ASN A 147 -13.06 29.30 11.75
N MET A 148 -13.90 28.29 11.57
CA MET A 148 -15.29 28.43 11.10
C MET A 148 -16.13 29.25 12.09
N GLN A 149 -15.98 29.00 13.40
CA GLN A 149 -16.65 29.79 14.43
C GLN A 149 -16.26 31.26 14.40
N LYS A 150 -14.99 31.58 14.13
CA LYS A 150 -14.52 32.98 13.99
C LYS A 150 -15.18 33.72 12.82
N VAL A 151 -15.64 33.01 11.80
CA VAL A 151 -16.36 33.58 10.65
C VAL A 151 -17.89 33.43 10.77
N GLY A 152 -18.39 33.09 11.96
CA GLY A 152 -19.82 33.03 12.27
C GLY A 152 -20.52 31.72 11.95
N VAL A 153 -19.78 30.66 11.62
CA VAL A 153 -20.34 29.32 11.35
C VAL A 153 -20.20 28.44 12.59
N ASP A 154 -21.32 28.07 13.21
CA ASP A 154 -21.33 27.23 14.40
C ASP A 154 -21.38 25.73 14.03
N VAL A 155 -20.33 24.99 14.44
CA VAL A 155 -20.27 23.53 14.28
C VAL A 155 -20.55 22.89 15.64
N LYS A 156 -21.76 22.34 15.79
CA LYS A 156 -22.22 21.72 17.05
C LYS A 156 -21.57 20.35 17.26
N GLY A 157 -21.25 20.02 18.52
CA GLY A 157 -20.80 18.67 18.92
C GLY A 157 -19.29 18.50 19.08
N ILE A 158 -18.51 19.56 18.89
CA ILE A 158 -17.05 19.51 18.93
C ILE A 158 -16.55 20.07 20.27
N GLY A 159 -15.90 19.23 21.08
CA GLY A 159 -15.31 19.64 22.36
C GLY A 159 -14.08 20.55 22.16
N LYS A 160 -13.94 21.60 22.98
CA LYS A 160 -12.90 22.65 22.85
C LYS A 160 -11.47 22.24 23.27
N ASN A 161 -11.11 20.96 23.26
CA ASN A 161 -9.92 20.47 23.96
C ASN A 161 -8.69 20.18 23.06
N THR A 162 -8.47 21.03 22.05
CA THR A 162 -7.39 20.95 21.06
C THR A 162 -5.99 20.84 21.70
N ASN A 163 -5.77 21.53 22.83
CA ASN A 163 -4.49 21.51 23.56
C ASN A 163 -4.17 20.13 24.18
N SER A 164 -5.16 19.42 24.70
CA SER A 164 -4.96 18.07 25.27
C SER A 164 -4.59 17.06 24.19
N ILE A 165 -5.26 17.12 23.03
CA ILE A 165 -4.98 16.24 21.88
C ILE A 165 -3.56 16.49 21.34
N ASN A 166 -3.18 17.76 21.17
CA ASN A 166 -1.83 18.13 20.73
C ASN A 166 -0.74 17.61 21.69
N ASN A 167 -1.01 17.62 23.00
CA ASN A 167 -0.06 17.08 23.99
C ASN A 167 0.05 15.56 23.92
N ILE A 168 -1.05 14.84 23.66
CA ILE A 168 -1.01 13.38 23.46
C ILE A 168 -0.24 13.06 22.17
N LEU A 169 -0.53 13.76 21.07
CA LEU A 169 0.15 13.59 19.79
C LEU A 169 1.68 13.71 19.88
N LYS A 170 2.17 14.73 20.59
CA LYS A 170 3.62 14.95 20.79
C LYS A 170 4.33 13.78 21.47
N ASN A 171 3.59 12.98 22.26
CA ASN A 171 4.14 11.89 23.05
C ASN A 171 3.92 10.50 22.40
N ILE A 172 3.12 10.41 21.34
CA ILE A 172 2.97 9.16 20.58
C ILE A 172 4.18 9.03 19.63
N GLN A 173 5.18 8.28 20.09
CA GLN A 173 6.32 7.94 19.26
C GLN A 173 5.95 6.83 18.28
N VAL A 174 6.21 7.10 17.00
CA VAL A 174 6.18 6.11 15.92
C VAL A 174 7.54 5.39 15.91
N LEU A 175 7.48 4.05 15.93
CA LEU A 175 8.64 3.16 15.95
C LEU A 175 9.08 2.77 14.53
N PHE A 176 8.22 2.95 13.53
CA PHE A 176 8.45 2.61 12.13
C PHE A 176 7.65 3.55 11.21
N ASP A 177 8.28 4.10 10.17
CA ASP A 177 7.71 5.14 9.29
C ASP A 177 6.54 4.69 8.39
N GLY A 178 6.11 3.43 8.47
CA GLY A 178 4.93 2.94 7.77
C GLY A 178 3.65 3.11 8.58
N GLU A 179 2.56 3.42 7.87
CA GLU A 179 1.21 3.38 8.43
C GLU A 179 0.68 1.94 8.36
N GLU A 180 0.14 1.45 9.48
CA GLU A 180 -0.50 0.15 9.53
C GLU A 180 -1.87 0.26 8.83
N ILE A 181 -2.13 -0.60 7.84
CA ILE A 181 -3.44 -0.73 7.19
C ILE A 181 -4.20 -1.90 7.77
N LEU A 182 -5.52 -1.79 7.76
CA LEU A 182 -6.44 -2.81 8.26
C LEU A 182 -7.57 -3.04 7.26
N TYR A 183 -7.85 -4.31 6.99
CA TYR A 183 -9.08 -4.77 6.33
C TYR A 183 -9.68 -5.90 7.16
N GLN A 184 -10.98 -5.84 7.41
CA GLN A 184 -11.68 -6.80 8.26
C GLN A 184 -12.91 -7.35 7.55
N THR A 185 -13.08 -8.66 7.64
CA THR A 185 -14.31 -9.37 7.30
C THR A 185 -14.84 -10.06 8.56
N ASP A 186 -15.98 -10.74 8.46
CA ASP A 186 -16.47 -11.58 9.55
C ASP A 186 -15.53 -12.76 9.82
N ASP A 187 -14.91 -13.31 8.78
CA ASP A 187 -14.11 -14.53 8.83
C ASP A 187 -12.63 -14.30 9.18
N TYR A 188 -12.04 -13.18 8.75
CA TYR A 188 -10.61 -12.91 8.94
C TYR A 188 -10.32 -11.40 8.95
N ALA A 189 -9.06 -11.06 9.25
CA ALA A 189 -8.55 -9.71 9.03
C ALA A 189 -7.16 -9.72 8.39
N ILE A 190 -6.85 -8.65 7.68
CA ILE A 190 -5.55 -8.40 7.06
C ILE A 190 -4.96 -7.15 7.68
N ILE A 191 -3.67 -7.24 8.03
CA ILE A 191 -2.86 -6.09 8.42
C ILE A 191 -1.60 -6.03 7.58
N GLY A 192 -1.10 -4.84 7.32
CA GLY A 192 0.14 -4.61 6.60
C GLY A 192 0.67 -3.22 6.91
N ASN A 193 1.86 -2.88 6.42
CA ASN A 193 2.32 -1.51 6.46
C ASN A 193 2.42 -0.96 5.03
N ILE A 194 1.99 0.27 4.85
CA ILE A 194 2.24 1.05 3.63
C ILE A 194 3.25 2.15 3.93
N LEU A 195 4.00 2.54 2.89
CA LEU A 195 5.01 3.59 2.94
C LEU A 195 4.70 4.58 1.82
N ASP A 196 4.74 5.88 2.11
CA ASP A 196 4.42 6.90 1.12
C ASP A 196 5.36 6.86 -0.10
N SER A 197 6.60 6.40 0.08
CA SER A 197 7.57 6.21 -1.01
C SER A 197 7.14 5.20 -2.07
N ASN A 198 6.15 4.36 -1.76
CA ASN A 198 5.62 3.33 -2.65
C ASN A 198 4.25 3.72 -3.25
N LEU A 199 3.73 4.91 -2.93
CA LEU A 199 2.56 5.45 -3.63
C LEU A 199 2.92 5.68 -5.10
N TYR A 200 2.04 5.24 -5.99
CA TYR A 200 2.25 5.30 -7.43
C TYR A 200 1.23 6.26 -8.05
N GLN A 201 1.66 7.50 -8.30
CA GLN A 201 0.80 8.56 -8.85
C GLN A 201 -0.51 8.77 -8.08
N SER A 202 -0.45 8.53 -6.78
CA SER A 202 -1.59 8.57 -5.87
C SER A 202 -1.18 9.23 -4.55
N VAL A 203 -2.18 9.57 -3.76
CA VAL A 203 -2.03 9.96 -2.36
C VAL A 203 -2.62 8.88 -1.46
N ARG A 204 -2.32 8.95 -0.16
CA ARG A 204 -2.80 7.95 0.80
C ARG A 204 -4.33 7.87 0.84
N ALA A 205 -5.03 9.00 0.74
CA ALA A 205 -6.48 9.06 0.72
C ALA A 205 -7.09 8.21 -0.41
N ASP A 206 -6.41 8.08 -1.55
CA ASP A 206 -6.89 7.27 -2.67
C ASP A 206 -6.93 5.76 -2.34
N LEU A 207 -6.17 5.32 -1.33
CA LEU A 207 -6.13 3.92 -0.89
C LEU A 207 -7.26 3.56 0.08
N ILE A 208 -7.83 4.55 0.77
CA ILE A 208 -8.68 4.33 1.94
C ILE A 208 -10.15 4.39 1.53
N GLY A 209 -10.92 3.38 1.93
CA GLY A 209 -12.33 3.27 1.53
C GLY A 209 -12.56 2.91 0.06
N THR A 210 -11.50 2.82 -0.75
CA THR A 210 -11.55 2.41 -2.16
C THR A 210 -11.54 0.89 -2.29
N GLU A 211 -12.38 0.34 -3.15
CA GLU A 211 -12.30 -1.06 -3.57
C GLU A 211 -11.05 -1.27 -4.43
N LEU A 212 -10.09 -2.02 -3.89
CA LEU A 212 -8.80 -2.27 -4.50
C LEU A 212 -8.51 -3.77 -4.56
N THR A 213 -7.74 -4.18 -5.55
CA THR A 213 -7.10 -5.49 -5.57
C THR A 213 -5.74 -5.40 -4.88
N CYS A 214 -5.53 -6.25 -3.88
CA CYS A 214 -4.28 -6.33 -3.13
C CYS A 214 -3.48 -7.56 -3.55
N LEU A 215 -2.34 -7.34 -4.20
CA LEU A 215 -1.31 -8.37 -4.39
C LEU A 215 -0.32 -8.27 -3.24
N ALA A 216 -0.16 -9.36 -2.50
CA ALA A 216 0.70 -9.38 -1.32
C ALA A 216 1.31 -10.77 -1.06
N GLN A 217 2.30 -10.79 -0.18
CA GLN A 217 2.86 -12.03 0.36
C GLN A 217 2.55 -12.15 1.86
N VAL A 218 2.09 -13.31 2.30
CA VAL A 218 1.82 -13.56 3.72
C VAL A 218 3.13 -13.59 4.48
N LYS A 219 3.29 -12.67 5.43
CA LYS A 219 4.46 -12.61 6.31
C LYS A 219 4.28 -13.49 7.54
N ARG A 220 3.10 -13.42 8.17
CA ARG A 220 2.74 -14.17 9.38
C ARG A 220 1.23 -14.38 9.46
N VAL A 221 0.81 -15.43 10.16
CA VAL A 221 -0.61 -15.71 10.47
C VAL A 221 -0.77 -15.77 11.99
N PHE A 222 -1.79 -15.11 12.51
CA PHE A 222 -2.17 -15.13 13.93
C PHE A 222 -3.56 -15.78 14.06
N PRO A 223 -3.66 -17.10 14.31
CA PRO A 223 -4.93 -17.83 14.21
C PRO A 223 -6.04 -17.34 15.15
N GLY A 224 -5.68 -16.89 16.36
CA GLY A 224 -6.63 -16.37 17.36
C GLY A 224 -6.75 -14.85 17.40
N GLY A 225 -6.09 -14.16 16.47
CA GLY A 225 -5.96 -12.71 16.46
C GLY A 225 -4.66 -12.19 17.08
N THR A 226 -4.51 -10.87 17.12
CA THR A 226 -3.29 -10.19 17.59
C THR A 226 -3.60 -8.78 18.07
N GLU A 227 -2.74 -8.22 18.93
CA GLU A 227 -2.65 -6.77 19.13
C GLU A 227 -2.23 -6.08 17.82
N LEU A 228 -2.68 -4.84 17.65
CA LEU A 228 -2.47 -4.00 16.48
C LEU A 228 -1.75 -2.69 16.86
N MET A 229 -1.50 -1.81 15.89
CA MET A 229 -0.73 -0.56 16.03
C MET A 229 0.71 -0.80 16.51
N LYS A 230 1.30 -1.92 16.11
CA LYS A 230 2.65 -2.36 16.56
C LYS A 230 3.77 -1.42 16.12
N ASN A 231 3.48 -0.52 15.18
CA ASN A 231 4.34 0.56 14.73
C ASN A 231 4.40 1.75 15.72
N THR A 232 3.67 1.73 16.84
CA THR A 232 3.69 2.81 17.83
C THR A 232 4.06 2.33 19.23
N ILE A 233 4.59 3.23 20.06
CA ILE A 233 4.87 2.95 21.49
C ILE A 233 3.58 2.63 22.27
N PHE A 234 2.41 2.95 21.72
CA PHE A 234 1.11 2.68 22.34
C PHE A 234 0.94 1.21 22.70
N THR A 235 1.46 0.29 21.88
CA THR A 235 1.42 -1.16 22.16
C THR A 235 2.24 -1.59 23.36
N LYS A 236 3.19 -0.77 23.82
CA LYS A 236 4.00 -1.06 25.02
C LYS A 236 3.23 -0.83 26.33
N ILE A 237 2.09 -0.15 26.29
CA ILE A 237 1.23 0.05 27.46
C ILE A 237 0.60 -1.30 27.82
N LYS A 238 0.86 -1.81 29.02
CA LYS A 238 0.31 -3.09 29.49
C LYS A 238 -1.11 -2.98 30.07
N ASP A 239 -1.52 -1.79 30.49
CA ASP A 239 -2.86 -1.54 30.97
C ASP A 239 -3.85 -1.46 29.79
N ASN A 240 -4.48 -2.59 29.49
CA ASN A 240 -5.47 -2.71 28.42
C ASN A 240 -6.73 -1.87 28.68
N THR A 241 -7.10 -1.67 29.95
CA THR A 241 -8.27 -0.86 30.32
C THR A 241 -8.02 0.61 30.02
N ALA A 242 -6.82 1.11 30.37
CA ALA A 242 -6.43 2.48 30.06
C ALA A 242 -6.30 2.71 28.54
N LYS A 243 -5.70 1.76 27.80
CA LYS A 243 -5.63 1.81 26.33
C LYS A 243 -7.03 1.95 25.73
N GLN A 244 -7.96 1.09 26.13
CA GLN A 244 -9.31 1.09 25.58
C GLN A 244 -10.06 2.38 25.92
N LYS A 245 -9.97 2.87 27.16
CA LYS A 245 -10.58 4.16 27.55
C LYS A 245 -10.09 5.33 26.71
N LEU A 246 -8.80 5.38 26.38
CA LEU A 246 -8.27 6.43 25.51
C LEU A 246 -8.87 6.30 24.11
N ILE A 247 -8.86 5.09 23.53
CA ILE A 247 -9.45 4.85 22.21
C ILE A 247 -10.93 5.21 22.18
N ASP A 248 -11.71 4.79 23.17
CA ASP A 248 -13.13 5.10 23.26
C ASP A 248 -13.37 6.61 23.34
N SER A 249 -12.54 7.33 24.09
CA SER A 249 -12.63 8.79 24.20
C SER A 249 -12.36 9.49 22.86
N VAL A 250 -11.39 8.99 22.10
CA VAL A 250 -11.06 9.52 20.76
C VAL A 250 -12.16 9.14 19.76
N GLN A 251 -12.63 7.90 19.79
CA GLN A 251 -13.70 7.43 18.91
C GLN A 251 -15.03 8.12 19.19
N GLN A 252 -15.35 8.51 20.43
CA GLN A 252 -16.56 9.27 20.73
C GLN A 252 -16.60 10.62 20.02
N ILE A 253 -15.45 11.28 19.87
CA ILE A 253 -15.34 12.53 19.12
C ILE A 253 -15.49 12.24 17.61
N ALA A 254 -14.96 11.11 17.14
CA ALA A 254 -15.07 10.70 15.74
C ALA A 254 -16.46 10.17 15.32
N LYS A 255 -17.25 9.66 16.28
CA LYS A 255 -18.59 9.07 16.04
C LYS A 255 -19.70 10.09 15.81
N GLY A 256 -19.45 11.39 15.97
CA GLY A 256 -20.40 12.39 15.49
C GLY A 256 -20.42 12.33 13.96
N ASN A 257 -21.61 12.22 13.34
CA ASN A 257 -21.80 12.30 11.87
C ASN A 257 -21.39 13.65 11.24
N ILE A 258 -20.46 14.37 11.87
CA ILE A 258 -19.97 15.68 11.50
C ILE A 258 -18.69 15.54 10.67
N PHE A 259 -17.90 14.48 10.90
CA PHE A 259 -16.62 14.26 10.23
C PHE A 259 -16.42 12.80 9.85
N ASP A 260 -15.91 12.60 8.65
CA ASP A 260 -15.39 11.31 8.20
C ASP A 260 -13.88 11.26 8.45
N PHE A 261 -13.42 10.21 9.11
CA PHE A 261 -12.00 9.99 9.41
C PHE A 261 -11.44 8.89 8.52
N GLU A 262 -10.25 9.12 7.96
CA GLU A 262 -9.53 8.11 7.17
C GLU A 262 -8.86 7.09 8.10
N ALA A 263 -8.38 7.56 9.25
CA ALA A 263 -7.79 6.71 10.27
C ALA A 263 -8.80 6.22 11.30
N ILE A 264 -8.64 4.95 11.67
CA ILE A 264 -9.28 4.32 12.81
C ILE A 264 -8.22 3.93 13.84
N ALA A 265 -8.68 3.56 15.03
CA ALA A 265 -7.80 3.02 16.07
C ALA A 265 -8.42 1.75 16.67
N VAL A 266 -7.96 0.61 16.19
CA VAL A 266 -8.28 -0.73 16.65
C VAL A 266 -7.04 -1.28 17.37
N THR A 267 -7.20 -1.62 18.64
CA THR A 267 -6.08 -2.03 19.52
C THR A 267 -5.73 -3.51 19.39
N SER A 268 -6.72 -4.33 19.10
CA SER A 268 -6.57 -5.77 18.94
C SER A 268 -7.73 -6.37 18.15
N ILE A 269 -7.47 -7.50 17.52
CA ILE A 269 -8.48 -8.38 16.94
C ILE A 269 -8.38 -9.72 17.67
N GLN A 270 -9.54 -10.30 18.00
CA GLN A 270 -9.66 -11.56 18.73
C GLN A 270 -10.67 -12.47 18.01
N ASN A 271 -10.54 -13.77 18.26
CA ASN A 271 -11.49 -14.81 17.81
C ASN A 271 -11.61 -14.99 16.29
N LYS A 272 -10.67 -14.46 15.50
CA LYS A 272 -10.53 -14.73 14.07
C LYS A 272 -9.08 -14.61 13.60
N PRO A 273 -8.70 -15.32 12.53
CA PRO A 273 -7.34 -15.25 12.01
C PRO A 273 -7.00 -13.85 11.49
N VAL A 274 -5.79 -13.39 11.83
CA VAL A 274 -5.22 -12.15 11.31
C VAL A 274 -4.00 -12.48 10.47
N TYR A 275 -4.01 -12.05 9.20
CA TYR A 275 -2.93 -12.24 8.26
C TYR A 275 -2.10 -10.96 8.17
N GLN A 276 -0.83 -11.05 8.55
CA GLN A 276 0.11 -9.97 8.32
C GLN A 276 0.69 -10.11 6.92
N LEU A 277 0.46 -9.10 6.08
CA LEU A 277 0.85 -9.08 4.68
C LEU A 277 2.00 -8.10 4.44
N GLU A 278 2.91 -8.51 3.55
CA GLU A 278 3.83 -7.62 2.86
C GLU A 278 3.17 -7.21 1.54
N ILE A 279 2.69 -5.97 1.46
CA ILE A 279 1.93 -5.47 0.30
C ILE A 279 2.90 -5.20 -0.85
N ILE A 280 2.65 -5.84 -1.99
CA ILE A 280 3.43 -5.66 -3.21
C ILE A 280 2.77 -4.58 -4.07
N ALA A 281 1.45 -4.68 -4.26
CA ALA A 281 0.69 -3.70 -5.02
C ALA A 281 -0.77 -3.56 -4.56
N LEU A 282 -1.31 -2.36 -4.72
CA LEU A 282 -2.74 -2.06 -4.63
C LEU A 282 -3.16 -1.37 -5.93
N TYR A 283 -4.19 -1.88 -6.59
CA TYR A 283 -4.61 -1.42 -7.91
C TYR A 283 -6.10 -1.66 -8.17
N GLN A 284 -6.69 -0.91 -9.11
CA GLN A 284 -8.01 -1.21 -9.67
C GLN A 284 -7.86 -1.88 -11.03
N GLN A 285 -8.71 -2.86 -11.32
CA GLN A 285 -8.89 -3.45 -12.65
C GLN A 285 -10.00 -2.73 -13.40
#